data_AF-A0A2U2BIW8-F1
#
_entry.id   AF-A0A2U2BIW8-F1
#
_cell.length_a   1.000
_cell.length_b   1.000
_cell.length_c   1.000
_cell.angle_alpha   90.00
_cell.angle_beta   90.00
_cell.angle_gamma   90.00
#
_symmetry.space_group_name_H-M   'P 1'
#
loop_
_entity.id
_entity.type
_entity.pdbx_description
1 polymer ?
#
loop_
_entity_poly.entity_id
_entity_poly.type
_entity_poly.pdbx_seq_one_letter_code
_entity_poly.pdbx_strand_id
1 'polypeptide(L)'
;MIQETNMTHYRDQFFPNTEELGKDEMRITALGTGRPFLRPSQANAGWLVELGNGDKFQFDFGYGTQTNFGALQIPYQTMTAYFATHLHTDHVGDFAQIWIGSWAGGRTRPLEVYGPSGPVEKYGMKHFVTKQMESYAWDTDTRVGLLPAVGAEVNVHEFDYSRAHVIYERNGVKVSSFPAVHIYDGAVSLRLDWNGLSFVYSGDTTPSYFFVENARDADVVVHETFNTREQLMERSGYDERTAIGVGSMAHSDPVEAGKVFELCAPRLAVAYHFFNDFDTAPQMEQAIRTHYQGPLVLAKDMMVFNVTAERIVTRMAVTSADVWPNKEHHEEFKKAPRKERMKMSPWLSEKQIFPKF
;
A
#
# COMPACT_ATOMS: atom_id res chain seq x y z
N MET A 1 -12.44 -43.76 8.10
CA MET A 1 -12.62 -42.81 6.98
C MET A 1 -13.13 -41.51 7.58
N ILE A 2 -12.21 -40.63 7.94
CA ILE A 2 -12.54 -39.24 8.29
C ILE A 2 -12.56 -38.54 6.94
N GLN A 3 -13.73 -38.05 6.52
CA GLN A 3 -13.83 -37.22 5.33
C GLN A 3 -13.03 -35.95 5.57
N GLU A 4 -11.94 -35.76 4.82
CA GLU A 4 -11.33 -34.46 4.60
C GLU A 4 -12.33 -33.60 3.83
N THR A 5 -13.18 -32.86 4.54
CA THR A 5 -13.87 -31.71 3.96
C THR A 5 -12.90 -30.54 3.89
N ASN A 6 -11.89 -30.64 3.02
CA ASN A 6 -10.89 -29.59 2.75
C ASN A 6 -11.45 -28.54 1.80
N MET A 7 -12.54 -27.89 2.19
CA MET A 7 -12.84 -26.54 1.71
C MET A 7 -12.91 -25.65 2.94
N THR A 8 -11.85 -24.89 3.21
CA THR A 8 -11.89 -23.77 4.14
C THR A 8 -13.00 -22.83 3.67
N HIS A 9 -14.16 -22.90 4.34
CA HIS A 9 -15.22 -21.93 4.11
C HIS A 9 -14.77 -20.63 4.75
N TYR A 10 -14.41 -19.64 3.93
CA TYR A 10 -14.27 -18.27 4.40
C TYR A 10 -15.62 -17.82 4.97
N ARG A 11 -15.59 -17.19 6.14
CA ARG A 11 -16.75 -16.45 6.64
C ARG A 11 -17.05 -15.29 5.68
N ASP A 12 -18.28 -14.81 5.67
CA ASP A 12 -18.71 -13.68 4.81
C ASP A 12 -17.88 -12.40 5.02
N GLN A 13 -17.33 -12.25 6.23
CA GLN A 13 -16.45 -11.14 6.62
C GLN A 13 -15.10 -11.69 7.08
N PHE A 14 -14.05 -10.91 6.84
CA PHE A 14 -12.73 -11.20 7.38
C PHE A 14 -12.59 -10.55 8.76
N PHE A 15 -12.23 -11.33 9.77
CA PHE A 15 -11.86 -10.82 11.08
C PHE A 15 -10.35 -11.02 11.24
N PRO A 16 -9.55 -9.94 11.37
CA PRO A 16 -8.10 -10.06 11.43
C PRO A 16 -7.61 -11.01 12.54
N ASN A 17 -6.53 -11.75 12.26
CA ASN A 17 -5.91 -12.74 13.16
C ASN A 17 -6.81 -13.91 13.59
N THR A 18 -7.88 -14.20 12.86
CA THR A 18 -8.75 -15.36 13.16
C THR A 18 -8.82 -16.39 12.02
N GLU A 19 -8.04 -16.19 10.95
CA GLU A 19 -7.92 -17.11 9.82
C GLU A 19 -6.43 -17.32 9.51
N GLU A 20 -5.98 -18.57 9.59
CA GLU A 20 -4.67 -18.95 9.07
C GLU A 20 -4.68 -18.81 7.55
N LEU A 21 -3.57 -18.27 7.00
CA LEU A 21 -3.39 -18.15 5.56
C LEU A 21 -2.82 -19.47 5.02
N GLY A 22 -3.48 -20.08 4.05
CA GLY A 22 -3.03 -21.34 3.47
C GLY A 22 -1.66 -21.21 2.78
N LYS A 23 -0.90 -22.31 2.74
CA LYS A 23 0.46 -22.34 2.14
C LYS A 23 0.51 -21.95 0.65
N ASP A 24 -0.60 -22.13 -0.07
CA ASP A 24 -0.78 -21.81 -1.50
C ASP A 24 -1.80 -20.68 -1.69
N GLU A 25 -1.88 -19.77 -0.71
CA GLU A 25 -2.86 -18.69 -0.66
C GLU A 25 -2.17 -17.33 -0.54
N MET A 26 -2.69 -16.35 -1.26
CA MET A 26 -2.34 -14.94 -1.14
C MET A 26 -3.55 -14.16 -0.62
N ARG A 27 -3.36 -13.29 0.36
CA ARG A 27 -4.39 -12.39 0.87
C ARG A 27 -3.99 -10.94 0.62
N ILE A 28 -4.82 -10.22 -0.13
CA ILE A 28 -4.61 -8.80 -0.47
C ILE A 28 -5.63 -7.98 0.32
N THR A 29 -5.20 -6.92 0.98
CA THR A 29 -6.09 -5.99 1.70
C THR A 29 -5.88 -4.57 1.17
N ALA A 30 -6.97 -3.91 0.79
CA ALA A 30 -7.00 -2.49 0.47
C ALA A 30 -6.82 -1.65 1.75
N LEU A 31 -5.60 -1.19 2.04
CA LEU A 31 -5.35 -0.31 3.18
C LEU A 31 -5.79 1.12 2.91
N GLY A 32 -5.93 1.51 1.65
CA GLY A 32 -6.54 2.76 1.26
C GLY A 32 -6.78 2.85 -0.24
N THR A 33 -7.92 3.40 -0.63
CA THR A 33 -8.39 3.40 -2.03
C THR A 33 -8.79 4.77 -2.55
N GLY A 34 -8.56 5.81 -1.76
CA GLY A 34 -8.86 7.21 -2.10
C GLY A 34 -7.80 7.86 -2.99
N ARG A 35 -7.88 9.19 -3.05
CA ARG A 35 -7.08 10.11 -3.87
C ARG A 35 -6.55 11.26 -2.97
N PRO A 36 -5.79 12.28 -3.44
CA PRO A 36 -5.07 13.22 -2.56
C PRO A 36 -5.87 13.90 -1.45
N PHE A 37 -7.17 14.13 -1.66
CA PHE A 37 -8.03 14.67 -0.63
C PHE A 37 -8.39 13.62 0.43
N LEU A 38 -7.97 13.86 1.67
CA LEU A 38 -8.19 12.96 2.80
C LEU A 38 -9.67 12.92 3.20
N ARG A 39 -10.19 11.72 3.45
CA ARG A 39 -11.52 11.55 4.04
C ARG A 39 -11.55 10.35 4.99
N PRO A 40 -12.38 10.37 6.04
CA PRO A 40 -12.44 9.27 7.01
C PRO A 40 -12.80 7.90 6.40
N SER A 41 -13.58 7.89 5.30
CA SER A 41 -14.07 6.68 4.67
C SER A 41 -13.10 6.04 3.68
N GLN A 42 -12.08 6.78 3.21
CA GLN A 42 -11.05 6.29 2.30
C GLN A 42 -9.73 6.98 2.61
N ALA A 43 -8.78 6.24 3.16
CA ALA A 43 -7.37 6.59 3.18
C ALA A 43 -6.82 6.71 1.75
N ASN A 44 -5.64 7.31 1.63
CA ASN A 44 -4.95 7.36 0.35
C ASN A 44 -4.37 5.99 -0.03
N ALA A 45 -3.85 5.86 -1.26
CA ALA A 45 -3.46 4.61 -1.87
C ALA A 45 -2.54 3.75 -0.98
N GLY A 46 -2.91 2.49 -0.79
CA GLY A 46 -2.05 1.49 -0.16
C GLY A 46 -2.68 0.11 -0.13
N TRP A 47 -1.85 -0.92 -0.35
CA TRP A 47 -2.27 -2.32 -0.43
C TRP A 47 -1.34 -3.20 0.39
N LEU A 48 -1.90 -4.03 1.25
CA LEU A 48 -1.17 -5.08 1.94
C LEU A 48 -1.32 -6.39 1.16
N VAL A 49 -0.21 -7.10 0.95
CA VAL A 49 -0.18 -8.45 0.40
C VAL A 49 0.48 -9.37 1.41
N GLU A 50 -0.28 -10.34 1.91
CA GLU A 50 0.18 -11.41 2.78
C GLU A 50 0.24 -12.71 1.99
N LEU A 51 1.33 -13.47 2.13
CA LEU A 51 1.56 -14.72 1.40
C LEU A 51 1.61 -15.91 2.37
N GLY A 52 1.16 -17.08 1.91
CA GLY A 52 1.15 -18.31 2.70
C GLY A 52 2.52 -18.79 3.20
N ASN A 53 3.62 -18.30 2.61
CA ASN A 53 4.97 -18.54 3.11
C ASN A 53 5.36 -17.66 4.32
N GLY A 54 4.47 -16.75 4.73
CA GLY A 54 4.66 -15.82 5.85
C GLY A 54 5.07 -14.41 5.46
N ASP A 55 5.57 -14.20 4.23
CA ASP A 55 6.02 -12.89 3.75
C ASP A 55 4.84 -11.91 3.63
N LYS A 56 5.13 -10.62 3.89
CA LYS A 56 4.15 -9.53 3.90
C LYS A 56 4.73 -8.28 3.27
N PHE A 57 4.04 -7.74 2.28
CA PHE A 57 4.49 -6.57 1.54
C PHE A 57 3.41 -5.51 1.55
N GLN A 58 3.81 -4.24 1.65
CA GLN A 58 2.90 -3.14 1.43
C GLN A 58 3.29 -2.39 0.16
N PHE A 59 2.32 -2.19 -0.74
CA PHE A 59 2.44 -1.44 -1.98
C PHE A 59 1.72 -0.10 -1.80
N ASP A 60 2.48 0.98 -1.86
CA ASP A 60 2.12 2.33 -1.43
C ASP A 60 1.68 2.43 0.05
N PHE A 61 1.97 3.59 0.61
CA PHE A 61 1.73 3.95 2.01
C PHE A 61 1.29 5.42 2.05
N GLY A 62 0.19 5.71 1.36
CA GLY A 62 -0.51 6.98 1.44
C GLY A 62 -1.03 7.30 2.84
N TYR A 63 -1.41 8.56 3.07
CA TYR A 63 -1.96 9.00 4.35
C TYR A 63 -3.17 8.15 4.79
N GLY A 64 -3.14 7.71 6.05
CA GLY A 64 -4.21 6.95 6.68
C GLY A 64 -4.09 5.43 6.51
N THR A 65 -3.23 4.95 5.61
CA THR A 65 -3.02 3.51 5.40
C THR A 65 -2.52 2.83 6.68
N GLN A 66 -1.74 3.52 7.51
CA GLN A 66 -1.24 2.93 8.77
C GLN A 66 -2.29 2.84 9.87
N THR A 67 -3.34 3.67 9.83
CA THR A 67 -4.52 3.50 10.69
C THR A 67 -5.22 2.18 10.38
N ASN A 68 -5.43 1.92 9.08
CA ASN A 68 -6.05 0.69 8.59
C ASN A 68 -5.15 -0.54 8.82
N PHE A 69 -3.84 -0.42 8.60
CA PHE A 69 -2.88 -1.49 8.93
C PHE A 69 -2.90 -1.83 10.43
N GLY A 70 -2.90 -0.82 11.30
CA GLY A 70 -3.02 -1.02 12.75
C GLY A 70 -4.30 -1.78 13.13
N ALA A 71 -5.41 -1.53 12.43
CA ALA A 71 -6.69 -2.21 12.64
C ALA A 71 -6.65 -3.71 12.31
N LEU A 72 -5.74 -4.13 11.43
CA LEU A 72 -5.48 -5.55 11.14
C LEU A 72 -4.69 -6.25 12.25
N GLN A 73 -4.11 -5.51 13.20
CA GLN A 73 -3.33 -6.05 14.31
C GLN A 73 -2.24 -7.03 13.85
N ILE A 74 -1.56 -6.72 12.74
CA ILE A 74 -0.40 -7.48 12.28
C ILE A 74 0.84 -6.97 13.04
N PRO A 75 1.71 -7.86 13.58
CA PRO A 75 2.93 -7.40 14.22
C PRO A 75 3.84 -6.71 13.19
N TYR A 76 4.17 -5.43 13.41
CA TYR A 76 5.03 -4.65 12.51
C TYR A 76 6.37 -5.34 12.17
N GLN A 77 6.91 -6.11 13.13
CA GLN A 77 8.14 -6.89 12.96
C GLN A 77 8.06 -7.89 11.79
N THR A 78 6.87 -8.35 11.42
CA THR A 78 6.65 -9.36 10.37
C THR A 78 6.59 -8.76 8.95
N MET A 79 6.52 -7.43 8.82
CA MET A 79 6.47 -6.76 7.51
C MET A 79 7.79 -6.90 6.75
N THR A 80 7.77 -7.59 5.61
CA THR A 80 8.96 -7.96 4.85
C THR A 80 9.59 -6.74 4.16
N ALA A 81 8.80 -5.98 3.40
CA ALA A 81 9.23 -4.76 2.73
C ALA A 81 8.04 -3.87 2.34
N TYR A 82 8.34 -2.60 2.04
CA TYR A 82 7.42 -1.59 1.53
C TYR A 82 7.86 -1.17 0.13
N PHE A 83 6.94 -1.03 -0.81
CA PHE A 83 7.20 -0.61 -2.18
C PHE A 83 6.40 0.65 -2.49
N ALA A 84 7.03 1.66 -3.08
CA ALA A 84 6.33 2.81 -3.62
C ALA A 84 6.26 2.74 -5.16
N THR A 85 5.11 3.08 -5.72
CA THR A 85 4.91 3.24 -7.17
C THR A 85 5.46 4.58 -7.65
N HIS A 86 5.26 5.64 -6.87
CA HIS A 86 5.77 6.98 -7.14
C HIS A 86 5.71 7.85 -5.88
N LEU A 87 6.15 9.11 -5.97
CA LEU A 87 6.39 9.98 -4.81
C LEU A 87 5.32 11.06 -4.61
N HIS A 88 4.10 10.86 -5.11
CA HIS A 88 2.98 11.71 -4.69
C HIS A 88 2.61 11.45 -3.23
N THR A 89 2.12 12.51 -2.57
CA THR A 89 1.87 12.47 -1.12
C THR A 89 0.80 11.46 -0.73
N ASP A 90 -0.13 11.16 -1.62
CA ASP A 90 -1.16 10.14 -1.43
C ASP A 90 -0.68 8.71 -1.71
N HIS A 91 0.58 8.53 -2.11
CA HIS A 91 1.20 7.21 -2.24
C HIS A 91 2.32 6.98 -1.22
N VAL A 92 2.91 8.05 -0.67
CA VAL A 92 4.01 7.95 0.30
C VAL A 92 3.82 8.78 1.59
N GLY A 93 2.65 9.40 1.78
CA GLY A 93 2.38 10.34 2.87
C GLY A 93 2.54 9.75 4.27
N ASP A 94 2.25 8.47 4.45
CA ASP A 94 2.44 7.76 5.72
C ASP A 94 3.88 7.22 5.90
N PHE A 95 4.87 7.72 5.14
CA PHE A 95 6.27 7.31 5.32
C PHE A 95 6.73 7.37 6.79
N ALA A 96 6.41 8.47 7.48
CA ALA A 96 6.73 8.64 8.89
C ALA A 96 6.07 7.58 9.78
N GLN A 97 4.87 7.10 9.43
CA GLN A 97 4.16 6.08 10.18
C GLN A 97 4.69 4.67 9.91
N ILE A 98 4.99 4.32 8.65
CA ILE A 98 5.65 3.03 8.37
C ILE A 98 7.06 2.98 8.97
N TRP A 99 7.71 4.12 9.18
CA TRP A 99 9.04 4.19 9.79
C TRP A 99 8.99 4.31 11.32
N ILE A 100 8.60 5.47 11.84
CA ILE A 100 8.63 5.78 13.28
C ILE A 100 7.46 5.12 14.00
N GLY A 101 6.27 5.14 13.38
CA GLY A 101 5.07 4.48 13.92
C GLY A 101 5.28 2.98 14.12
N SER A 102 5.81 2.28 13.12
CA SER A 102 6.14 0.85 13.21
C SER A 102 7.27 0.57 14.22
N TRP A 103 8.24 1.47 14.34
CA TRP A 103 9.31 1.37 15.34
C TRP A 103 8.75 1.44 16.76
N ALA A 104 7.94 2.45 17.07
CA ALA A 104 7.21 2.51 18.34
C ALA A 104 6.23 1.34 18.51
N GLY A 105 5.70 0.84 17.39
CA GLY A 105 4.82 -0.32 17.29
C GLY A 105 5.48 -1.64 17.67
N GLY A 106 6.81 -1.75 17.59
CA GLY A 106 7.56 -2.94 18.02
C GLY A 106 8.54 -3.52 16.99
N ARG A 107 8.79 -2.84 15.86
CA ARG A 107 9.80 -3.27 14.88
C ARG A 107 11.22 -3.22 15.47
N THR A 108 12.00 -4.28 15.24
CA THR A 108 13.37 -4.51 15.75
C THR A 108 14.40 -4.77 14.65
N ARG A 109 14.06 -4.43 13.41
CA ARG A 109 14.95 -4.50 12.23
C ARG A 109 14.83 -3.21 11.42
N PRO A 110 15.77 -2.88 10.54
CA PRO A 110 15.64 -1.72 9.65
C PRO A 110 14.35 -1.78 8.82
N LEU A 111 13.84 -0.61 8.42
CA LEU A 111 12.73 -0.51 7.48
C LEU A 111 13.27 -0.80 6.08
N GLU A 112 12.69 -1.75 5.36
CA GLU A 112 13.07 -2.06 3.98
C GLU A 112 12.11 -1.35 3.02
N VAL A 113 12.60 -0.34 2.28
CA VAL A 113 11.79 0.45 1.36
C VAL A 113 12.36 0.41 -0.04
N TYR A 114 11.52 0.08 -1.00
CA TYR A 114 11.82 0.03 -2.43
C TYR A 114 11.04 1.14 -3.13
N GLY A 115 11.69 1.83 -4.06
CA GLY A 115 11.00 2.83 -4.88
C GLY A 115 11.81 3.26 -6.09
N PRO A 116 11.15 3.91 -7.05
CA PRO A 116 11.80 4.31 -8.28
C PRO A 116 12.77 5.48 -8.06
N SER A 117 13.77 5.54 -8.94
CA SER A 117 14.53 6.75 -9.24
C SER A 117 13.68 7.73 -10.05
N GLY A 118 14.17 8.96 -10.20
CA GLY A 118 13.63 9.92 -11.17
C GLY A 118 14.68 10.28 -12.22
N PRO A 119 14.35 11.17 -13.17
CA PRO A 119 15.30 11.63 -14.19
C PRO A 119 16.49 12.40 -13.59
N VAL A 120 16.35 12.88 -12.34
CA VAL A 120 17.41 13.47 -11.52
C VAL A 120 17.26 13.03 -10.06
N GLU A 121 18.36 13.03 -9.30
CA GLU A 121 18.43 12.52 -7.92
C GLU A 121 17.32 13.07 -7.01
N LYS A 122 17.01 14.37 -7.09
CA LYS A 122 15.99 15.02 -6.23
C LYS A 122 14.57 14.46 -6.39
N TYR A 123 14.30 13.71 -7.45
CA TYR A 123 13.00 13.07 -7.73
C TYR A 123 13.01 11.57 -7.45
N GLY A 124 14.11 11.01 -6.93
CA GLY A 124 14.23 9.59 -6.60
C GLY A 124 13.89 9.27 -5.14
N MET A 125 13.52 8.00 -4.90
CA MET A 125 13.22 7.46 -3.58
C MET A 125 14.35 7.68 -2.55
N LYS A 126 15.61 7.56 -2.96
CA LYS A 126 16.75 7.77 -2.05
C LYS A 126 16.81 9.20 -1.53
N HIS A 127 16.55 10.18 -2.39
CA HIS A 127 16.48 11.58 -1.97
C HIS A 127 15.29 11.81 -1.02
N PHE A 128 14.11 11.30 -1.38
CA PHE A 128 12.92 11.36 -0.54
C PHE A 128 13.18 10.84 0.87
N VAL A 129 13.67 9.60 1.01
CA VAL A 129 13.94 9.01 2.33
C VAL A 129 14.98 9.81 3.11
N THR A 130 16.08 10.21 2.47
CA THR A 130 17.13 10.98 3.12
C THR A 130 16.58 12.29 3.69
N LYS A 131 15.76 13.01 2.92
CA LYS A 131 15.17 14.28 3.36
C LYS A 131 14.08 14.11 4.40
N GLN A 132 13.29 13.04 4.34
CA GLN A 132 12.34 12.71 5.40
C GLN A 132 13.06 12.39 6.71
N MET A 133 14.14 11.60 6.65
CA MET A 133 14.96 11.30 7.83
C MET A 133 15.57 12.57 8.45
N GLU A 134 16.10 13.47 7.62
CA GLU A 134 16.59 14.79 8.07
C GLU A 134 15.47 15.61 8.74
N SER A 135 14.26 15.64 8.15
CA SER A 135 13.13 16.41 8.70
C SER A 135 12.62 15.87 10.04
N TYR A 136 12.80 14.58 10.31
CA TYR A 136 12.39 13.91 11.55
C TYR A 136 13.58 13.62 12.49
N ALA A 137 14.72 14.30 12.31
CA ALA A 137 15.91 14.11 13.14
C ALA A 137 15.62 14.28 14.64
N TRP A 138 14.82 15.30 15.02
CA TRP A 138 14.46 15.50 16.42
C TRP A 138 13.69 14.31 17.00
N ASP A 139 12.74 13.74 16.26
CA ASP A 139 11.96 12.60 16.70
C ASP A 139 12.87 11.36 16.88
N THR A 140 13.69 11.07 15.87
CA THR A 140 14.57 9.89 15.89
C THR A 140 15.66 9.97 16.95
N ASP A 141 16.41 11.08 17.00
CA ASP A 141 17.53 11.27 17.93
C ASP A 141 17.05 11.26 19.39
N THR A 142 15.85 11.76 19.68
CA THR A 142 15.29 11.74 21.03
C THR A 142 14.72 10.37 21.42
N ARG A 143 14.38 9.50 20.45
CA ARG A 143 13.82 8.15 20.69
C ARG A 143 14.84 7.03 20.77
N VAL A 144 15.99 7.10 20.11
CA VAL A 144 16.96 5.95 20.03
C VAL A 144 17.50 5.45 21.37
N GLY A 145 17.40 6.24 22.43
CA GLY A 145 17.73 5.80 23.79
C GLY A 145 16.53 5.33 24.64
N LEU A 146 15.31 5.42 24.10
CA LEU A 146 14.07 4.89 24.67
C LEU A 146 13.62 3.61 23.93
N LEU A 147 13.74 3.61 22.61
CA LEU A 147 13.40 2.51 21.71
C LEU A 147 14.67 1.87 21.13
N PRO A 148 14.63 0.62 20.64
CA PRO A 148 15.78 -0.05 20.04
C PRO A 148 16.40 0.73 18.87
N ALA A 149 17.71 0.92 18.87
CA ALA A 149 18.39 1.80 17.93
C ALA A 149 18.21 1.39 16.47
N VAL A 150 18.21 0.07 16.20
CA VAL A 150 18.04 -0.51 14.86
C VAL A 150 16.71 -0.14 14.20
N GLY A 151 15.67 0.13 15.00
CA GLY A 151 14.37 0.53 14.44
C GLY A 151 14.37 1.93 13.82
N ALA A 152 15.35 2.78 14.13
CA ALA A 152 15.51 4.07 13.45
C ALA A 152 16.12 3.91 12.05
N GLU A 153 16.69 2.77 11.70
CA GLU A 153 17.38 2.55 10.42
C GLU A 153 16.38 2.29 9.28
N VAL A 154 16.74 2.76 8.09
CA VAL A 154 16.00 2.55 6.84
C VAL A 154 16.98 2.09 5.78
N ASN A 155 16.72 0.92 5.20
CA ASN A 155 17.40 0.40 4.03
C ASN A 155 16.59 0.80 2.79
N VAL A 156 17.18 1.65 1.95
CA VAL A 156 16.53 2.17 0.73
C VAL A 156 17.08 1.44 -0.49
N HIS A 157 16.18 0.84 -1.25
CA HIS A 157 16.46 0.13 -2.49
C HIS A 157 15.86 0.93 -3.65
N GLU A 158 16.62 1.91 -4.13
CA GLU A 158 16.22 2.70 -5.30
C GLU A 158 16.50 1.92 -6.59
N PHE A 159 15.52 1.87 -7.50
CA PHE A 159 15.63 1.16 -8.77
C PHE A 159 15.31 2.05 -9.99
N ASP A 160 15.68 1.58 -11.18
CA ASP A 160 15.54 2.33 -12.43
C ASP A 160 14.06 2.39 -12.89
N TYR A 161 13.45 3.57 -12.93
CA TYR A 161 12.04 3.72 -13.33
C TYR A 161 11.80 3.42 -14.82
N SER A 162 12.84 3.49 -15.66
CA SER A 162 12.69 3.58 -17.11
C SER A 162 12.54 2.24 -17.83
N ARG A 163 12.56 1.10 -17.10
CA ARG A 163 12.54 -0.24 -17.69
C ARG A 163 11.80 -1.27 -16.86
N ALA A 164 11.23 -2.27 -17.54
CA ALA A 164 10.69 -3.46 -16.90
C ALA A 164 11.81 -4.35 -16.37
N HIS A 165 11.85 -4.62 -15.07
CA HIS A 165 12.84 -5.52 -14.46
C HIS A 165 12.43 -5.99 -13.05
N VAL A 166 13.11 -7.03 -12.57
CA VAL A 166 12.94 -7.55 -11.20
C VAL A 166 13.64 -6.63 -10.21
N ILE A 167 12.93 -6.20 -9.18
CA ILE A 167 13.44 -5.31 -8.11
C ILE A 167 13.58 -6.03 -6.77
N TYR A 168 12.91 -7.18 -6.60
CA TYR A 168 13.00 -8.03 -5.42
C TYR A 168 12.80 -9.49 -5.82
N GLU A 169 13.70 -10.38 -5.38
CA GLU A 169 13.57 -11.82 -5.60
C GLU A 169 14.17 -12.60 -4.43
N ARG A 170 13.31 -13.07 -3.52
CA ARG A 170 13.69 -13.85 -2.34
C ARG A 170 12.54 -14.74 -1.92
N ASN A 171 12.84 -15.90 -1.32
CA ASN A 171 11.83 -16.80 -0.72
C ASN A 171 10.70 -17.24 -1.70
N GLY A 172 11.03 -17.38 -2.99
CA GLY A 172 10.07 -17.72 -4.05
C GLY A 172 9.14 -16.58 -4.45
N VAL A 173 9.28 -15.39 -3.87
CA VAL A 173 8.54 -14.18 -4.24
C VAL A 173 9.40 -13.36 -5.21
N LYS A 174 8.78 -12.92 -6.30
CA LYS A 174 9.37 -11.99 -7.26
C LYS A 174 8.51 -10.75 -7.37
N VAL A 175 9.10 -9.57 -7.17
CA VAL A 175 8.45 -8.28 -7.46
C VAL A 175 9.18 -7.64 -8.63
N SER A 176 8.44 -7.33 -9.68
CA SER A 176 8.92 -6.63 -10.87
C SER A 176 8.31 -5.24 -10.94
N SER A 177 9.10 -4.29 -11.41
CA SER A 177 8.66 -2.92 -11.72
C SER A 177 8.68 -2.71 -13.21
N PHE A 178 7.74 -1.89 -13.72
CA PHE A 178 7.71 -1.42 -15.10
C PHE A 178 7.15 0.01 -15.16
N PRO A 179 7.49 0.81 -16.19
CA PRO A 179 7.12 2.22 -16.25
C PRO A 179 5.60 2.47 -16.23
N ALA A 180 5.17 3.51 -15.52
CA ALA A 180 3.84 4.07 -15.58
C ALA A 180 3.88 5.44 -16.29
N VAL A 181 2.77 5.85 -16.91
CA VAL A 181 2.67 7.12 -17.63
C VAL A 181 1.84 8.08 -16.79
N HIS A 182 2.49 8.88 -15.96
CA HIS A 182 1.80 9.73 -15.00
C HIS A 182 2.53 11.05 -14.74
N ILE A 183 2.04 12.13 -15.37
CA ILE A 183 2.51 13.54 -15.27
C ILE A 183 3.96 13.78 -15.71
N TYR A 184 4.92 13.07 -15.12
CA TYR A 184 6.35 13.21 -15.35
C TYR A 184 7.09 11.89 -15.10
N ASP A 185 8.33 11.82 -15.54
CA ASP A 185 9.21 10.66 -15.38
C ASP A 185 9.44 10.30 -13.90
N GLY A 186 9.26 9.01 -13.58
CA GLY A 186 9.56 8.43 -12.27
C GLY A 186 8.51 7.41 -11.80
N ALA A 187 7.25 7.56 -12.21
CA ALA A 187 6.20 6.65 -11.80
C ALA A 187 6.37 5.25 -12.41
N VAL A 188 6.07 4.23 -11.61
CA VAL A 188 6.09 2.83 -12.03
C VAL A 188 4.85 2.09 -11.55
N SER A 189 4.54 1.00 -12.23
CA SER A 189 3.62 -0.03 -11.75
C SER A 189 4.41 -1.24 -11.26
N LEU A 190 3.76 -2.09 -10.47
CA LEU A 190 4.39 -3.20 -9.78
C LEU A 190 3.62 -4.51 -10.01
N ARG A 191 4.37 -5.60 -10.18
CA ARG A 191 3.82 -6.97 -10.27
C ARG A 191 4.53 -7.86 -9.26
N LEU A 192 3.76 -8.50 -8.39
CA LEU A 192 4.21 -9.57 -7.52
C LEU A 192 3.78 -10.91 -8.14
N ASP A 193 4.72 -11.83 -8.28
CA ASP A 193 4.47 -13.23 -8.59
C ASP A 193 4.98 -14.11 -7.44
N TRP A 194 4.15 -15.05 -6.98
CA TRP A 194 4.51 -16.02 -5.96
C TRP A 194 3.65 -17.27 -6.07
N ASN A 195 4.30 -18.45 -6.10
CA ASN A 195 3.62 -19.75 -6.06
C ASN A 195 2.50 -19.90 -7.13
N GLY A 196 2.76 -19.41 -8.34
CA GLY A 196 1.79 -19.41 -9.44
C GLY A 196 0.65 -18.39 -9.32
N LEU A 197 0.62 -17.60 -8.25
CA LEU A 197 -0.30 -16.48 -8.05
C LEU A 197 0.37 -15.15 -8.39
N SER A 198 -0.44 -14.16 -8.76
CA SER A 198 0.01 -12.86 -9.24
C SER A 198 -0.89 -11.71 -8.78
N PHE A 199 -0.25 -10.63 -8.37
CA PHE A 199 -0.88 -9.37 -8.00
C PHE A 199 -0.21 -8.24 -8.79
N VAL A 200 -0.98 -7.48 -9.55
CA VAL A 200 -0.48 -6.35 -10.35
C VAL A 200 -1.16 -5.08 -9.91
N TYR A 201 -0.36 -4.05 -9.66
CA TYR A 201 -0.79 -2.78 -9.12
C TYR A 201 -0.26 -1.63 -9.99
N SER A 202 -1.17 -0.80 -10.49
CA SER A 202 -0.82 0.28 -11.42
C SER A 202 -0.02 1.42 -10.79
N GLY A 203 -0.21 1.70 -9.50
CA GLY A 203 0.03 3.07 -9.03
C GLY A 203 -0.89 4.03 -9.78
N ASP A 204 -0.37 5.18 -10.17
CA ASP A 204 -1.09 6.14 -11.02
C ASP A 204 -0.55 6.07 -12.43
N THR A 205 -1.44 6.04 -13.42
CA THR A 205 -1.12 5.97 -14.84
C THR A 205 -2.33 6.32 -15.69
N THR A 206 -2.09 7.08 -16.76
CA THR A 206 -2.97 7.03 -17.95
C THR A 206 -2.76 5.68 -18.67
N PRO A 207 -3.71 5.19 -19.49
CA PRO A 207 -3.59 3.88 -20.12
C PRO A 207 -2.29 3.72 -20.90
N SER A 208 -1.61 2.59 -20.68
CA SER A 208 -0.30 2.34 -21.25
C SER A 208 -0.11 0.87 -21.63
N TYR A 209 0.57 0.63 -22.75
CA TYR A 209 0.97 -0.72 -23.13
C TYR A 209 2.00 -1.33 -22.19
N PHE A 210 2.80 -0.51 -21.47
CA PHE A 210 3.64 -1.01 -20.40
C PHE A 210 2.79 -1.76 -19.36
N PHE A 211 1.63 -1.22 -18.99
CA PHE A 211 0.74 -1.90 -18.06
C PHE A 211 0.12 -3.15 -18.67
N VAL A 212 -0.49 -3.03 -19.85
CA VAL A 212 -1.17 -4.15 -20.51
C VAL A 212 -0.22 -5.34 -20.71
N GLU A 213 1.01 -5.12 -21.18
CA GLU A 213 1.95 -6.19 -21.45
C GLU A 213 2.41 -6.92 -20.19
N ASN A 214 2.51 -6.22 -19.06
CA ASN A 214 2.99 -6.79 -17.80
C ASN A 214 1.85 -7.31 -16.89
N ALA A 215 0.60 -6.91 -17.14
CA ALA A 215 -0.57 -7.28 -16.35
C ALA A 215 -1.42 -8.41 -16.94
N ARG A 216 -1.11 -8.86 -18.16
CA ARG A 216 -1.83 -9.95 -18.83
C ARG A 216 -1.92 -11.21 -17.97
N ASP A 217 -3.11 -11.80 -17.96
CA ASP A 217 -3.46 -13.08 -17.35
C ASP A 217 -3.16 -13.15 -15.84
N ALA A 218 -3.05 -12.00 -15.16
CA ALA A 218 -2.83 -11.96 -13.72
C ALA A 218 -4.09 -12.32 -12.92
N ASP A 219 -3.90 -12.81 -11.70
CA ASP A 219 -5.02 -13.21 -10.84
C ASP A 219 -5.78 -11.99 -10.35
N VAL A 220 -5.07 -10.99 -9.83
CA VAL A 220 -5.66 -9.73 -9.37
C VAL A 220 -4.94 -8.56 -10.02
N VAL A 221 -5.68 -7.75 -10.76
CA VAL A 221 -5.20 -6.51 -11.37
C VAL A 221 -5.92 -5.33 -10.71
N VAL A 222 -5.16 -4.55 -9.94
CA VAL A 222 -5.58 -3.27 -9.39
C VAL A 222 -5.12 -2.17 -10.34
N HIS A 223 -6.08 -1.48 -10.96
CA HIS A 223 -5.80 -0.36 -11.86
C HIS A 223 -6.52 0.90 -11.40
N GLU A 224 -5.82 2.03 -11.48
CA GLU A 224 -6.36 3.32 -11.11
C GLU A 224 -7.47 3.76 -12.08
N THR A 225 -8.40 4.53 -11.53
CA THR A 225 -9.29 5.36 -12.30
C THR A 225 -9.76 6.51 -11.43
N PHE A 226 -9.88 7.69 -12.01
CA PHE A 226 -10.48 8.82 -11.33
C PHE A 226 -12.00 8.84 -11.52
N ASN A 227 -12.71 9.61 -10.67
CA ASN A 227 -14.12 9.89 -10.89
C ASN A 227 -14.35 10.46 -12.30
N THR A 228 -15.54 10.22 -12.88
CA THR A 228 -15.87 10.73 -14.23
C THR A 228 -15.68 12.25 -14.30
N ARG A 229 -15.41 12.76 -15.50
CA ARG A 229 -15.31 14.21 -15.73
C ARG A 229 -16.48 15.00 -15.13
N GLU A 230 -17.70 14.50 -15.32
CA GLU A 230 -18.92 15.11 -14.77
C GLU A 230 -18.89 15.14 -13.23
N GLN A 231 -18.57 14.01 -12.59
CA GLN A 231 -18.43 13.93 -11.13
C GLN A 231 -17.33 14.86 -10.61
N LEU A 232 -16.21 14.99 -11.31
CA LEU A 232 -15.13 15.91 -10.93
C LEU A 232 -15.60 17.36 -10.97
N MET A 233 -16.35 17.75 -12.01
CA MET A 233 -16.91 19.10 -12.12
C MET A 233 -17.94 19.37 -11.01
N GLU A 234 -18.90 18.46 -10.82
CA GLU A 234 -20.02 18.65 -9.88
C GLU A 234 -19.61 18.53 -8.41
N ARG A 235 -18.77 17.55 -8.07
CA ARG A 235 -18.44 17.21 -6.67
C ARG A 235 -17.14 17.83 -6.19
N SER A 236 -16.16 17.99 -7.08
CA SER A 236 -14.88 18.59 -6.72
C SER A 236 -14.82 20.09 -7.04
N GLY A 237 -15.84 20.63 -7.71
CA GLY A 237 -15.92 22.05 -8.08
C GLY A 237 -14.89 22.45 -9.15
N TYR A 238 -14.36 21.47 -9.90
CA TYR A 238 -13.39 21.72 -10.95
C TYR A 238 -14.06 22.35 -12.17
N ASP A 239 -13.34 23.25 -12.84
CA ASP A 239 -13.72 23.61 -14.21
C ASP A 239 -13.46 22.43 -15.16
N GLU A 240 -14.05 22.47 -16.36
CA GLU A 240 -13.93 21.41 -17.36
C GLU A 240 -12.47 21.11 -17.71
N ARG A 241 -11.62 22.15 -17.82
CA ARG A 241 -10.21 22.01 -18.15
C ARG A 241 -9.47 21.20 -17.08
N THR A 242 -9.71 21.51 -15.81
CA THR A 242 -9.09 20.83 -14.67
C THR A 242 -9.62 19.40 -14.54
N ALA A 243 -10.92 19.20 -14.73
CA ALA A 243 -11.53 17.87 -14.71
C ALA A 243 -10.93 16.93 -15.77
N ILE A 244 -10.71 17.43 -17.01
CA ILE A 244 -10.04 16.66 -18.08
C ILE A 244 -8.56 16.44 -17.76
N GLY A 245 -7.85 17.50 -17.33
CA GLY A 245 -6.43 17.43 -17.04
C GLY A 245 -6.09 16.43 -15.95
N VAL A 246 -6.89 16.40 -14.88
CA VAL A 246 -6.74 15.42 -13.80
C VAL A 246 -7.30 14.08 -14.25
N GLY A 247 -8.61 13.98 -14.53
CA GLY A 247 -9.30 12.70 -14.65
C GLY A 247 -9.04 11.90 -15.93
N SER A 248 -8.40 12.48 -16.96
CA SER A 248 -8.19 11.78 -18.24
C SER A 248 -6.80 11.99 -18.87
N MET A 249 -6.08 13.07 -18.53
CA MET A 249 -4.72 13.28 -19.05
C MET A 249 -3.64 12.75 -18.11
N ALA A 250 -3.74 13.06 -16.81
CA ALA A 250 -2.81 12.58 -15.80
C ALA A 250 -3.16 11.15 -15.31
N HIS A 251 -4.45 10.82 -15.33
CA HIS A 251 -5.04 9.60 -14.81
C HIS A 251 -5.87 8.89 -15.88
N SER A 252 -6.42 7.73 -15.53
CA SER A 252 -7.32 6.98 -16.40
C SER A 252 -8.79 7.32 -16.13
N ASP A 253 -9.53 7.67 -17.18
CA ASP A 253 -10.99 7.72 -17.13
C ASP A 253 -11.57 6.30 -16.92
N PRO A 254 -12.72 6.13 -16.24
CA PRO A 254 -13.27 4.79 -15.99
C PRO A 254 -13.59 3.98 -17.25
N VAL A 255 -13.93 4.61 -18.37
CA VAL A 255 -14.09 3.91 -19.65
C VAL A 255 -12.74 3.35 -20.12
N GLU A 256 -11.67 4.14 -19.97
CA GLU A 256 -10.31 3.75 -20.32
C GLU A 256 -9.78 2.64 -19.42
N ALA A 257 -10.03 2.72 -18.11
CA ALA A 257 -9.71 1.64 -17.17
C ALA A 257 -10.43 0.34 -17.55
N GLY A 258 -11.70 0.42 -17.97
CA GLY A 258 -12.43 -0.71 -18.56
C GLY A 258 -11.72 -1.30 -19.77
N LYS A 259 -11.15 -0.47 -20.65
CA LYS A 259 -10.38 -0.96 -21.79
C LYS A 259 -9.07 -1.63 -21.36
N VAL A 260 -8.39 -1.09 -20.37
CA VAL A 260 -7.18 -1.72 -19.80
C VAL A 260 -7.52 -3.10 -19.21
N PHE A 261 -8.59 -3.21 -18.42
CA PHE A 261 -9.03 -4.50 -17.87
C PHE A 261 -9.40 -5.52 -18.96
N GLU A 262 -10.06 -5.08 -20.04
CA GLU A 262 -10.36 -5.93 -21.20
C GLU A 262 -9.07 -6.50 -21.82
N LEU A 263 -8.04 -5.66 -22.00
CA LEU A 263 -6.77 -6.05 -22.61
C LEU A 263 -5.88 -6.91 -21.69
N CYS A 264 -6.01 -6.76 -20.37
CA CYS A 264 -5.26 -7.56 -19.39
C CYS A 264 -5.93 -8.91 -19.11
N ALA A 265 -7.26 -8.99 -19.23
CA ALA A 265 -8.08 -10.16 -18.97
C ALA A 265 -7.77 -10.87 -17.61
N PRO A 266 -7.80 -10.15 -16.47
CA PRO A 266 -7.47 -10.75 -15.19
C PRO A 266 -8.57 -11.69 -14.67
N ARG A 267 -8.23 -12.58 -13.73
CA ARG A 267 -9.25 -13.36 -12.99
C ARG A 267 -10.14 -12.45 -12.13
N LEU A 268 -9.59 -11.36 -11.60
CA LEU A 268 -10.32 -10.28 -10.92
C LEU A 268 -9.71 -8.91 -11.27
N ALA A 269 -10.54 -8.01 -11.81
CA ALA A 269 -10.23 -6.60 -11.94
C ALA A 269 -10.68 -5.81 -10.69
N VAL A 270 -9.83 -4.89 -10.23
CA VAL A 270 -10.10 -4.03 -9.08
C VAL A 270 -9.85 -2.58 -9.49
N ALA A 271 -10.91 -1.78 -9.53
CA ALA A 271 -10.82 -0.33 -9.78
C ALA A 271 -10.64 0.42 -8.46
N TYR A 272 -9.67 1.34 -8.40
CA TYR A 272 -9.39 2.17 -7.21
C TYR A 272 -9.00 3.60 -7.60
N HIS A 273 -8.70 4.46 -6.62
CA HIS A 273 -8.25 5.85 -6.81
C HIS A 273 -9.35 6.84 -7.21
N PHE A 274 -10.58 6.52 -6.83
CA PHE A 274 -11.73 7.42 -6.93
C PHE A 274 -12.50 7.45 -5.62
N PHE A 275 -13.30 8.49 -5.45
CA PHE A 275 -14.24 8.55 -4.35
C PHE A 275 -15.43 7.64 -4.63
N ASN A 276 -15.44 6.52 -3.90
CA ASN A 276 -16.38 5.40 -4.04
C ASN A 276 -17.54 5.57 -3.05
N ASP A 277 -18.50 6.39 -3.46
CA ASP A 277 -19.70 6.74 -2.70
C ASP A 277 -20.94 6.08 -3.32
N PHE A 278 -22.05 6.05 -2.57
CA PHE A 278 -23.29 5.42 -3.02
C PHE A 278 -23.84 6.04 -4.32
N ASP A 279 -23.55 7.32 -4.56
CA ASP A 279 -24.02 8.12 -5.68
C ASP A 279 -22.96 8.35 -6.77
N THR A 280 -21.72 7.91 -6.57
CA THR A 280 -20.67 7.94 -7.62
C THR A 280 -20.40 6.55 -8.21
N ALA A 281 -20.45 5.50 -7.37
CA ALA A 281 -20.08 4.14 -7.75
C ALA A 281 -20.89 3.55 -8.92
N PRO A 282 -22.23 3.74 -9.02
CA PRO A 282 -22.99 3.17 -10.13
C PRO A 282 -22.54 3.69 -11.50
N GLN A 283 -22.25 5.00 -11.61
CA GLN A 283 -21.77 5.61 -12.85
C GLN A 283 -20.34 5.15 -13.18
N MET A 284 -19.49 5.01 -12.16
CA MET A 284 -18.13 4.46 -12.32
C MET A 284 -18.16 3.03 -12.87
N GLU A 285 -18.98 2.15 -12.27
CA GLU A 285 -19.14 0.79 -12.78
C GLU A 285 -19.69 0.81 -14.21
N GLN A 286 -20.76 1.56 -14.47
CA GLN A 286 -21.34 1.63 -15.82
C GLN A 286 -20.31 2.04 -16.89
N ALA A 287 -19.45 3.02 -16.59
CA ALA A 287 -18.38 3.44 -17.49
C ALA A 287 -17.37 2.31 -17.75
N ILE A 288 -16.85 1.65 -16.70
CA ILE A 288 -15.92 0.51 -16.82
C ILE A 288 -16.55 -0.63 -17.63
N ARG A 289 -17.84 -0.92 -17.39
CA ARG A 289 -18.63 -1.95 -18.08
C ARG A 289 -18.86 -1.64 -19.57
N THR A 290 -18.46 -0.48 -20.09
CA THR A 290 -18.47 -0.23 -21.53
C THR A 290 -17.52 -1.19 -22.27
N HIS A 291 -16.39 -1.53 -21.64
CA HIS A 291 -15.38 -2.39 -22.23
C HIS A 291 -15.18 -3.72 -21.48
N TYR A 292 -15.32 -3.75 -20.15
CA TYR A 292 -14.98 -4.92 -19.35
C TYR A 292 -16.20 -5.65 -18.78
N GLN A 293 -16.38 -6.92 -19.18
CA GLN A 293 -17.48 -7.79 -18.71
C GLN A 293 -17.02 -8.84 -17.68
N GLY A 294 -15.74 -8.90 -17.32
CA GLY A 294 -15.21 -9.88 -16.37
C GLY A 294 -15.52 -9.53 -14.90
N PRO A 295 -15.02 -10.34 -13.95
CA PRO A 295 -15.16 -10.07 -12.53
C PRO A 295 -14.53 -8.73 -12.15
N LEU A 296 -15.33 -7.84 -11.56
CA LEU A 296 -14.92 -6.47 -11.21
C LEU A 296 -15.28 -6.17 -9.76
N VAL A 297 -14.38 -5.48 -9.07
CA VAL A 297 -14.61 -4.87 -7.76
C VAL A 297 -14.30 -3.38 -7.83
N LEU A 298 -15.19 -2.57 -7.26
CA LEU A 298 -14.94 -1.17 -6.96
C LEU A 298 -14.38 -1.07 -5.54
N ALA A 299 -13.08 -0.80 -5.42
CA ALA A 299 -12.34 -0.94 -4.17
C ALA A 299 -12.81 0.03 -3.08
N LYS A 300 -12.90 -0.47 -1.86
CA LYS A 300 -13.07 0.31 -0.63
C LYS A 300 -11.97 -0.08 0.34
N ASP A 301 -11.60 0.85 1.21
CA ASP A 301 -10.75 0.55 2.36
C ASP A 301 -11.26 -0.67 3.10
N MET A 302 -10.33 -1.51 3.54
CA MET A 302 -10.56 -2.77 4.25
C MET A 302 -11.25 -3.86 3.43
N MET A 303 -11.38 -3.72 2.10
CA MET A 303 -11.67 -4.87 1.23
C MET A 303 -10.50 -5.86 1.27
N VAL A 304 -10.84 -7.15 1.33
CA VAL A 304 -9.90 -8.27 1.41
C VAL A 304 -10.19 -9.25 0.28
N PHE A 305 -9.14 -9.69 -0.40
CA PHE A 305 -9.18 -10.67 -1.47
C PHE A 305 -8.33 -11.87 -1.06
N ASN A 306 -8.97 -13.02 -0.85
CA ASN A 306 -8.26 -14.29 -0.68
C ASN A 306 -8.15 -14.98 -2.04
N VAL A 307 -6.92 -15.24 -2.48
CA VAL A 307 -6.58 -15.72 -3.82
C VAL A 307 -5.94 -17.11 -3.70
N THR A 308 -6.55 -18.10 -4.35
CA THR A 308 -5.96 -19.42 -4.61
C THR A 308 -5.99 -19.72 -6.11
N ALA A 309 -5.38 -20.82 -6.55
CA ALA A 309 -5.45 -21.25 -7.94
C ALA A 309 -6.90 -21.48 -8.42
N GLU A 310 -7.79 -21.93 -7.54
CA GLU A 310 -9.16 -22.31 -7.86
C GLU A 310 -10.14 -21.14 -7.81
N ARG A 311 -9.98 -20.21 -6.86
CA ARG A 311 -10.95 -19.14 -6.63
C ARG A 311 -10.34 -17.87 -6.06
N ILE A 312 -11.06 -16.77 -6.23
CA ILE A 312 -10.83 -15.50 -5.56
C ILE A 312 -12.07 -15.16 -4.76
N VAL A 313 -11.91 -14.84 -3.48
CA VAL A 313 -13.02 -14.51 -2.58
C VAL A 313 -12.83 -13.10 -2.04
N THR A 314 -13.78 -12.22 -2.37
CA THR A 314 -13.80 -10.81 -1.95
C THR A 314 -14.69 -10.63 -0.74
N ARG A 315 -14.16 -9.99 0.31
CA ARG A 315 -14.85 -9.73 1.57
C ARG A 315 -14.49 -8.36 2.11
N MET A 316 -15.20 -7.91 3.14
CA MET A 316 -14.77 -6.76 3.94
C MET A 316 -14.13 -7.26 5.23
N ALA A 317 -13.08 -6.58 5.69
CA ALA A 317 -12.56 -6.75 7.02
C ALA A 317 -13.45 -6.02 8.04
N VAL A 318 -13.76 -6.68 9.14
CA VAL A 318 -14.43 -6.08 10.29
C VAL A 318 -13.40 -5.92 11.40
N THR A 319 -13.11 -4.67 11.76
CA THR A 319 -12.06 -4.31 12.71
C THR A 319 -12.60 -3.45 13.85
N SER A 320 -11.85 -3.41 14.96
CA SER A 320 -12.09 -2.43 16.02
C SER A 320 -11.45 -1.10 15.65
N ALA A 321 -12.03 0.01 16.10
CA ALA A 321 -11.37 1.32 16.06
C ALA A 321 -10.36 1.49 17.21
N ASP A 322 -10.58 0.79 18.34
CA ASP A 322 -9.77 0.88 19.55
C ASP A 322 -8.71 -0.23 19.58
N VAL A 323 -7.77 -0.19 18.65
CA VAL A 323 -6.72 -1.22 18.51
C VAL A 323 -5.39 -0.81 19.14
N TRP A 324 -4.65 -1.82 19.60
CA TRP A 324 -3.26 -1.67 20.04
C TRP A 324 -2.33 -2.39 19.06
N PRO A 325 -1.07 -1.95 18.91
CA PRO A 325 -0.09 -2.70 18.12
C PRO A 325 0.07 -4.12 18.64
N ASN A 326 0.02 -5.11 17.75
CA ASN A 326 0.19 -6.52 18.12
C ASN A 326 1.62 -6.77 18.65
N LYS A 327 1.72 -7.46 19.80
CA LYS A 327 2.95 -7.67 20.57
C LYS A 327 3.46 -9.12 20.57
N GLU A 328 3.00 -9.97 19.65
CA GLU A 328 3.40 -11.38 19.56
C GLU A 328 4.94 -11.60 19.54
N HIS A 329 5.71 -10.68 18.93
CA HIS A 329 7.19 -10.75 18.88
C HIS A 329 7.90 -9.70 19.76
N HIS A 330 7.24 -9.20 20.81
CA HIS A 330 7.73 -8.03 21.55
C HIS A 330 8.93 -8.32 22.48
N GLU A 331 9.26 -9.58 22.74
CA GLU A 331 10.45 -9.93 23.54
C GLU A 331 11.76 -9.53 22.86
N GLU A 332 11.84 -9.61 21.53
CA GLU A 332 12.98 -9.10 20.78
C GLU A 332 13.14 -7.59 20.98
N PHE A 333 12.03 -6.86 21.02
CA PHE A 333 12.00 -5.41 21.20
C PHE A 333 12.51 -4.98 22.57
N LYS A 334 12.19 -5.75 23.61
CA LYS A 334 12.70 -5.50 24.97
C LYS A 334 14.21 -5.66 25.02
N LYS A 335 14.74 -6.73 24.41
CA LYS A 335 16.16 -7.11 24.45
C LYS A 335 17.05 -6.34 23.48
N ALA A 336 16.49 -5.74 22.44
CA ALA A 336 17.26 -5.07 21.41
C ALA A 336 18.07 -3.85 21.95
N PRO A 337 19.29 -3.60 21.44
CA PRO A 337 20.17 -2.54 21.92
C PRO A 337 19.57 -1.13 21.76
N ARG A 338 19.91 -0.23 22.68
CA ARG A 338 19.52 1.19 22.67
C ARG A 338 20.77 2.06 22.68
N LYS A 339 20.70 3.26 22.10
CA LYS A 339 21.81 4.25 22.13
C LYS A 339 21.78 5.05 23.45
N GLU A 340 22.86 5.77 23.74
CA GLU A 340 22.84 6.75 24.83
C GLU A 340 21.75 7.80 24.56
N ARG A 341 21.04 8.18 25.62
CA ARG A 341 19.97 9.17 25.54
C ARG A 341 20.54 10.57 25.43
N MET A 342 19.96 11.39 24.56
CA MET A 342 20.18 12.84 24.61
C MET A 342 19.83 13.39 26.00
N LYS A 343 20.66 14.31 26.50
CA LYS A 343 20.46 14.93 27.81
C LYS A 343 19.74 16.27 27.65
N MET A 344 18.72 16.47 28.48
CA MET A 344 18.01 17.73 28.57
C MET A 344 18.89 18.78 29.25
N SER A 345 18.70 20.06 28.92
CA SER A 345 19.41 21.16 29.58
C SER A 345 19.04 21.27 31.07
N PRO A 346 19.98 21.63 31.96
CA PRO A 346 19.70 21.77 33.39
C PRO A 346 18.50 22.66 33.71
N TRP A 347 18.42 23.82 33.05
CA TRP A 347 17.34 24.78 33.28
C TRP A 347 15.94 24.21 33.01
N LEU A 348 15.81 23.21 32.14
CA LEU A 348 14.55 22.54 31.82
C LEU A 348 14.35 21.30 32.71
N SER A 349 15.40 20.49 32.92
CA SER A 349 15.31 19.29 33.76
C SER A 349 14.97 19.61 35.22
N GLU A 350 15.44 20.74 35.75
CA GLU A 350 15.17 21.23 37.10
C GLU A 350 13.72 21.70 37.33
N LYS A 351 12.91 21.84 36.25
CA LYS A 351 11.51 22.28 36.34
C LYS A 351 10.51 21.12 36.38
N GLN A 352 10.97 19.87 36.44
CA GLN A 352 10.10 18.71 36.56
C GLN A 352 9.48 18.62 37.96
N ILE A 353 8.16 18.39 38.04
CA ILE A 353 7.47 18.10 39.31
C ILE A 353 7.99 16.78 39.92
N PHE A 354 8.29 15.81 39.06
CA PHE A 354 8.92 14.54 39.41
C PHE A 354 10.15 14.36 38.52
N PRO A 355 11.37 14.60 39.03
CA PRO A 355 12.59 14.47 38.23
C PRO A 355 12.76 13.05 37.67
N LYS A 356 12.85 12.91 36.35
CA LYS A 356 13.06 11.62 35.65
C LYS A 356 14.42 11.49 34.98
N PHE A 357 15.18 12.57 34.91
CA PHE A 357 16.44 12.69 34.18
C PHE A 357 17.45 13.47 35.00
#